data_AF-A0A271J7K1-F1
#
_entry.id   AF-A0A271J7K1-F1
#
_cell.length_a   1.000
_cell.length_b   1.000
_cell.length_c   1.000
_cell.angle_alpha   90.00
_cell.angle_beta   90.00
_cell.angle_gamma   90.00
#
_symmetry.space_group_name_H-M   'P 1'
#
loop_
_entity.id
_entity.type
_entity.pdbx_description
1 polymer ?
#
loop_
_entity_poly.entity_id
_entity_poly.type
_entity_poly.pdbx_seq_one_letter_code
_entity_poly.pdbx_strand_id
1 'polypeptide(L)'
;MRFLTLLCLLVLVGCSAASDAVRSLPGTPTPSTPPAQTFEYDVLHGAADWDTQVSDYRGRNGDIVAFDCQGDPNETPPSGAGAVYGGGADGRGLFTDDSRVCWAGVFAGAIPRTGGRLYVEVRPEADTFPGGYTRNAVSTVDWPSYEGGGFVVLGAR
;
A
#
# COMPACT_ATOMS: atom_id res chain seq x y z
N MET A 1 24.10 60.86 -30.38
CA MET A 1 24.88 61.96 -29.78
C MET A 1 23.89 63.00 -29.26
N ARG A 2 24.07 63.52 -28.03
CA ARG A 2 23.42 64.74 -27.47
C ARG A 2 21.87 64.74 -27.38
N PHE A 3 21.21 65.59 -26.59
CA PHE A 3 21.34 66.11 -25.20
C PHE A 3 20.21 67.16 -25.03
N LEU A 4 19.77 67.50 -23.78
CA LEU A 4 18.86 68.63 -23.43
C LEU A 4 17.39 68.52 -23.94
N THR A 5 16.30 69.04 -23.35
CA THR A 5 15.86 69.52 -21.98
C THR A 5 14.30 69.65 -22.03
N LEU A 6 13.45 70.18 -21.12
CA LEU A 6 13.48 71.00 -19.87
C LEU A 6 12.16 70.64 -19.10
N LEU A 7 12.16 70.17 -17.84
CA LEU A 7 11.86 70.91 -16.58
C LEU A 7 10.36 71.12 -16.18
N CYS A 8 10.05 70.80 -14.90
CA CYS A 8 8.85 71.16 -14.10
C CYS A 8 7.48 70.57 -14.51
N LEU A 9 6.49 70.44 -13.61
CA LEU A 9 6.37 70.94 -12.22
C LEU A 9 6.38 69.84 -11.14
N LEU A 10 6.73 70.25 -9.90
CA LEU A 10 6.38 69.53 -8.67
C LEU A 10 4.91 69.78 -8.30
N VAL A 11 4.27 68.80 -7.67
CA VAL A 11 3.21 69.03 -6.68
C VAL A 11 3.60 68.30 -5.40
N LEU A 12 3.81 69.04 -4.32
CA LEU A 12 4.10 68.50 -2.99
C LEU A 12 2.79 68.36 -2.21
N VAL A 13 2.46 67.13 -1.81
CA VAL A 13 1.54 66.86 -0.68
C VAL A 13 2.26 65.87 0.22
N GLY A 14 2.47 66.25 1.48
CA GLY A 14 3.26 65.48 2.45
C GLY A 14 2.42 64.79 3.52
N CYS A 15 3.08 64.36 4.59
CA CYS A 15 2.52 63.65 5.77
C CYS A 15 1.95 62.25 5.45
N SER A 16 2.44 61.15 6.02
CA SER A 16 3.35 60.98 7.17
C SER A 16 4.09 59.64 7.09
N ALA A 17 5.19 59.51 7.84
CA ALA A 17 5.83 58.21 8.07
C ALA A 17 4.96 57.37 9.02
N ALA A 18 4.25 56.38 8.48
CA ALA A 18 3.67 55.28 9.25
C ALA A 18 4.59 54.06 9.09
N SER A 19 5.47 53.84 10.07
CA SER A 19 6.27 52.62 10.13
C SER A 19 5.40 51.48 10.65
N ASP A 20 4.64 50.84 9.75
CA ASP A 20 3.84 49.67 10.11
C ASP A 20 4.74 48.59 10.71
N ALA A 21 4.40 48.19 11.94
CA ALA A 21 5.28 47.39 12.76
C ALA A 21 5.48 45.99 12.16
N VAL A 22 6.74 45.55 12.07
CA VAL A 22 7.08 44.13 11.88
C VAL A 22 6.62 43.37 13.13
N ARG A 23 5.34 42.98 13.12
CA ARG A 23 4.74 42.16 14.16
C ARG A 23 5.30 40.75 14.02
N SER A 24 6.35 40.44 14.79
CA SER A 24 6.98 39.13 14.80
C SER A 24 5.94 38.02 14.93
N LEU A 25 5.73 37.29 13.84
CA LEU A 25 5.03 36.01 13.90
C LEU A 25 5.90 35.04 14.69
N PRO A 26 5.33 34.18 15.55
CA PRO A 26 6.08 33.07 16.12
C PRO A 26 6.66 32.22 14.99
N GLY A 27 7.87 31.68 15.22
CA GLY A 27 8.77 31.26 14.14
C GLY A 27 8.14 30.32 13.12
N THR A 28 8.54 30.49 11.86
CA THR A 28 8.27 29.55 10.77
C THR A 28 8.53 28.12 11.26
N PRO A 29 7.55 27.20 11.20
CA PRO A 29 7.82 25.81 11.53
C PRO A 29 8.90 25.31 10.56
N THR A 30 10.01 24.85 11.11
CA THR A 30 10.99 24.05 10.37
C THR A 30 10.23 22.95 9.63
N PRO A 31 10.57 22.59 8.38
CA PRO A 31 9.99 21.42 7.74
C PRO A 31 10.45 20.17 8.49
N SER A 32 9.72 19.82 9.55
CA SER A 32 9.86 18.56 10.25
C SER A 32 9.59 17.46 9.24
N THR A 33 10.59 16.62 8.97
CA THR A 33 10.42 15.38 8.20
C THR A 33 9.16 14.69 8.72
N PRO A 34 8.10 14.52 7.90
CA PRO A 34 6.92 13.82 8.34
C PRO A 34 7.34 12.44 8.85
N PRO A 35 6.84 11.96 10.00
CA PRO A 35 7.13 10.60 10.42
C PRO A 35 6.76 9.67 9.28
N ALA A 36 7.69 8.78 8.90
CA ALA A 36 7.46 7.82 7.83
C ALA A 36 6.17 7.07 8.16
N GLN A 37 5.17 7.16 7.27
CA GLN A 37 3.80 6.84 7.64
C GLN A 37 3.63 5.35 7.93
N THR A 38 3.76 5.00 9.21
CA THR A 38 3.18 3.79 9.78
C THR A 38 1.68 3.90 9.55
N PHE A 39 1.19 3.19 8.53
CA PHE A 39 -0.25 3.11 8.25
C PHE A 39 -0.95 2.56 9.50
N GLU A 40 -1.59 3.45 10.23
CA GLU A 40 -2.32 3.20 11.48
C GLU A 40 -3.77 2.84 11.15
N TYR A 41 -3.93 1.79 10.35
CA TYR A 41 -5.16 0.99 10.36
C TYR A 41 -5.11 0.04 11.56
N ASP A 42 -6.28 -0.32 12.11
CA ASP A 42 -6.38 -1.38 13.12
C ASP A 42 -5.97 -2.72 12.48
N VAL A 43 -4.69 -3.07 12.63
CA VAL A 43 -4.09 -4.28 12.05
C VAL A 43 -4.74 -5.51 12.69
N LEU A 44 -5.54 -6.24 11.92
CA LEU A 44 -6.00 -7.56 12.35
C LEU A 44 -4.81 -8.51 12.33
N HIS A 45 -4.60 -9.26 13.40
CA HIS A 45 -3.49 -10.21 13.48
C HIS A 45 -4.03 -11.63 13.34
N GLY A 46 -3.72 -12.28 12.21
CA GLY A 46 -3.97 -13.70 11.97
C GLY A 46 -2.76 -14.53 12.38
N ALA A 47 -2.98 -15.59 13.16
CA ALA A 47 -1.99 -16.65 13.27
C ALA A 47 -1.84 -17.34 11.90
N ALA A 48 -0.62 -17.62 11.47
CA ALA A 48 -0.36 -18.21 10.16
C ALA A 48 0.61 -19.40 10.22
N ASP A 49 0.14 -20.53 9.73
CA ASP A 49 0.97 -21.57 9.12
C ASP A 49 0.90 -21.43 7.57
N TRP A 50 1.44 -22.42 6.85
CA TRP A 50 1.46 -22.40 5.38
C TRP A 50 0.19 -22.94 4.73
N ASP A 51 -0.76 -23.45 5.51
CA ASP A 51 -2.09 -23.92 5.09
C ASP A 51 -3.21 -22.90 5.42
N THR A 52 -2.86 -21.85 6.15
CA THR A 52 -3.71 -20.72 6.53
C THR A 52 -4.22 -19.94 5.32
N GLN A 53 -5.48 -19.55 5.40
CA GLN A 53 -6.28 -18.89 4.35
C GLN A 53 -6.86 -17.57 4.91
N VAL A 54 -7.47 -16.76 4.04
CA VAL A 54 -8.13 -15.50 4.42
C VAL A 54 -9.64 -15.68 4.63
N SER A 55 -10.16 -16.91 4.44
CA SER A 55 -11.59 -17.26 4.54
C SER A 55 -12.26 -16.92 5.87
N ASP A 56 -11.51 -16.92 6.97
CA ASP A 56 -12.02 -16.52 8.30
C ASP A 56 -12.35 -15.01 8.38
N TYR A 57 -11.92 -14.23 7.38
CA TYR A 57 -12.18 -12.81 7.22
C TYR A 57 -13.20 -12.52 6.09
N ARG A 58 -13.85 -13.54 5.51
CA ARG A 58 -14.83 -13.40 4.42
C ARG A 58 -15.89 -12.35 4.74
N GLY A 59 -16.14 -11.44 3.79
CA GLY A 59 -17.07 -10.32 3.92
C GLY A 59 -16.54 -9.09 4.69
N ARG A 60 -15.35 -9.15 5.29
CA ARG A 60 -14.69 -8.01 5.97
C ARG A 60 -13.96 -7.10 4.97
N ASN A 61 -14.64 -6.75 3.89
CA ASN A 61 -14.04 -6.14 2.71
C ASN A 61 -13.41 -4.78 3.03
N GLY A 62 -12.11 -4.62 2.73
CA GLY A 62 -11.30 -3.45 3.05
C GLY A 62 -10.51 -3.53 4.36
N ASP A 63 -10.77 -4.52 5.23
CA ASP A 63 -9.92 -4.77 6.40
C ASP A 63 -8.54 -5.26 5.97
N ILE A 64 -7.51 -4.87 6.72
CA ILE A 64 -6.12 -5.27 6.46
C ILE A 64 -5.64 -6.22 7.55
N VAL A 65 -5.22 -7.42 7.14
CA VAL A 65 -4.75 -8.50 8.00
C VAL A 65 -3.24 -8.63 7.89
N ALA A 66 -2.56 -8.68 9.03
CA ALA A 66 -1.19 -9.14 9.16
C ALA A 66 -1.17 -10.63 9.50
N PHE A 67 -0.41 -11.42 8.74
CA PHE A 67 -0.19 -12.84 8.95
C PHE A 67 1.29 -13.10 9.26
N ASP A 68 1.56 -13.74 10.40
CA ASP A 68 2.92 -14.09 10.84
C ASP A 68 3.38 -15.42 10.22
N CYS A 69 3.67 -15.41 8.91
CA CYS A 69 4.16 -16.57 8.18
C CYS A 69 5.51 -17.01 8.73
N GLN A 70 5.58 -18.22 9.30
CA GLN A 70 6.84 -18.85 9.74
C GLN A 70 7.63 -19.40 8.54
N GLY A 71 8.75 -20.09 8.76
CA GLY A 71 9.47 -20.77 7.67
C GLY A 71 8.65 -21.93 7.07
N ASP A 72 8.68 -22.09 5.75
CA ASP A 72 7.97 -23.16 5.04
C ASP A 72 8.56 -24.55 5.38
N PRO A 73 7.76 -25.47 5.97
CA PRO A 73 8.24 -26.78 6.41
C PRO A 73 8.32 -27.83 5.30
N ASN A 74 7.72 -27.61 4.13
CA ASN A 74 7.55 -28.63 3.08
C ASN A 74 8.38 -28.36 1.81
N GLU A 75 8.94 -27.16 1.66
CA GLU A 75 9.73 -26.67 0.51
C GLU A 75 9.01 -26.64 -0.86
N THR A 76 7.84 -27.26 -0.94
CA THR A 76 7.11 -27.57 -2.16
C THR A 76 5.86 -26.69 -2.25
N PRO A 77 5.69 -25.89 -3.32
CA PRO A 77 4.48 -25.09 -3.52
C PRO A 77 3.20 -25.93 -3.46
N PRO A 78 2.08 -25.35 -2.99
CA PRO A 78 0.86 -26.10 -2.73
C PRO A 78 0.18 -26.53 -4.02
N SER A 79 -0.47 -27.69 -3.97
CA SER A 79 -1.28 -28.24 -5.05
C SER A 79 -2.49 -29.00 -4.49
N GLY A 80 -3.51 -29.21 -5.32
CA GLY A 80 -4.80 -29.73 -4.86
C GLY A 80 -5.65 -28.62 -4.21
N ALA A 81 -6.35 -28.95 -3.13
CA ALA A 81 -7.21 -28.00 -2.42
C ALA A 81 -6.41 -26.90 -1.72
N GLY A 82 -6.92 -25.67 -1.72
CA GLY A 82 -6.22 -24.51 -1.18
C GLY A 82 -4.88 -24.23 -1.88
N ALA A 83 -4.77 -24.52 -3.19
CA ALA A 83 -3.64 -24.01 -3.96
C ALA A 83 -3.70 -22.46 -4.02
N VAL A 84 -2.71 -21.82 -4.66
CA VAL A 84 -2.80 -20.37 -4.90
C VAL A 84 -3.63 -20.14 -6.16
N TYR A 85 -4.89 -19.73 -5.98
CA TYR A 85 -5.81 -19.40 -7.06
C TYR A 85 -5.84 -17.88 -7.29
N GLY A 86 -5.89 -17.45 -8.55
CA GLY A 86 -5.79 -16.04 -8.93
C GLY A 86 -4.36 -15.48 -8.88
N GLY A 87 -4.25 -14.22 -8.47
CA GLY A 87 -3.01 -13.44 -8.48
C GLY A 87 -2.99 -12.38 -9.57
N GLY A 88 -1.84 -12.17 -10.21
CA GLY A 88 -1.70 -11.13 -11.22
C GLY A 88 -0.37 -11.10 -11.96
N ALA A 89 -0.39 -10.53 -13.17
CA ALA A 89 0.78 -10.33 -14.01
C ALA A 89 1.81 -9.35 -13.39
N ASP A 90 1.43 -8.54 -12.41
CA ASP A 90 2.29 -7.67 -11.60
C ASP A 90 2.90 -8.38 -10.37
N GLY A 91 2.28 -9.48 -9.94
CA GLY A 91 2.62 -10.26 -8.75
C GLY A 91 1.69 -10.05 -7.54
N ARG A 92 1.02 -8.90 -7.41
CA ARG A 92 0.26 -8.55 -6.18
C ARG A 92 -1.25 -8.80 -6.27
N GLY A 93 -1.74 -9.19 -7.44
CA GLY A 93 -3.16 -9.22 -7.82
C GLY A 93 -4.10 -10.08 -6.97
N LEU A 94 -5.32 -10.28 -7.47
CA LEU A 94 -6.45 -10.78 -6.67
C LEU A 94 -6.42 -12.30 -6.54
N PHE A 95 -6.20 -12.79 -5.32
CA PHE A 95 -6.29 -14.21 -4.94
C PHE A 95 -7.67 -14.53 -4.35
N THR A 96 -8.12 -15.78 -4.43
CA THR A 96 -9.33 -16.23 -3.69
C THR A 96 -9.07 -16.27 -2.18
N ASP A 97 -10.11 -16.13 -1.36
CA ASP A 97 -9.93 -16.12 0.10
C ASP A 97 -9.52 -17.48 0.69
N ASP A 98 -9.79 -18.57 -0.02
CA ASP A 98 -9.32 -19.95 0.27
C ASP A 98 -7.95 -20.29 -0.37
N SER A 99 -7.23 -19.31 -0.92
CA SER A 99 -5.83 -19.47 -1.30
C SER A 99 -4.90 -19.41 -0.08
N ARG A 100 -3.90 -20.30 -0.01
CA ARG A 100 -2.88 -20.31 1.07
C ARG A 100 -2.11 -18.98 1.12
N VAL A 101 -2.33 -18.19 2.16
CA VAL A 101 -1.97 -16.76 2.19
C VAL A 101 -0.45 -16.53 2.16
N CYS A 102 0.32 -17.33 2.90
CA CYS A 102 1.79 -17.24 2.89
C CYS A 102 2.39 -17.58 1.52
N TRP A 103 1.81 -18.56 0.80
CA TRP A 103 2.25 -18.90 -0.56
C TRP A 103 1.90 -17.82 -1.59
N ALA A 104 0.76 -17.15 -1.46
CA ALA A 104 0.45 -15.93 -2.22
C ALA A 104 1.44 -14.79 -1.92
N GLY A 105 1.85 -14.63 -0.64
CA GLY A 105 2.90 -13.71 -0.23
C GLY A 105 4.27 -13.99 -0.87
N VAL A 106 4.64 -15.27 -1.01
CA VAL A 106 5.86 -15.68 -1.74
C VAL A 106 5.72 -15.42 -3.23
N PHE A 107 4.60 -15.78 -3.86
CA PHE A 107 4.33 -15.48 -5.28
C PHE A 107 4.47 -13.97 -5.58
N ALA A 108 3.91 -13.12 -4.71
CA ALA A 108 3.98 -11.67 -4.82
C ALA A 108 5.39 -11.09 -4.55
N GLY A 109 6.31 -11.88 -3.99
CA GLY A 109 7.63 -11.43 -3.57
C GLY A 109 7.58 -10.51 -2.34
N ALA A 110 6.50 -10.56 -1.56
CA ALA A 110 6.36 -9.83 -0.32
C ALA A 110 7.21 -10.47 0.80
N ILE A 111 7.16 -11.81 0.90
CA ILE A 111 7.96 -12.59 1.85
C ILE A 111 8.80 -13.66 1.13
N PRO A 112 10.00 -14.01 1.66
CA PRO A 112 10.71 -15.22 1.25
C PRO A 112 10.04 -16.49 1.83
N ARG A 113 10.42 -17.67 1.33
CA ARG A 113 10.02 -18.98 1.90
C ARG A 113 10.47 -19.18 3.37
N THR A 114 11.41 -18.40 3.87
CA THR A 114 11.80 -18.39 5.30
C THR A 114 10.79 -17.68 6.20
N GLY A 115 9.70 -17.15 5.64
CA GLY A 115 8.66 -16.44 6.39
C GLY A 115 8.91 -14.93 6.51
N GLY A 116 8.06 -14.28 7.30
CA GLY A 116 8.00 -12.83 7.51
C GLY A 116 6.56 -12.38 7.77
N ARG A 117 6.38 -11.13 8.25
CA ARG A 117 5.04 -10.59 8.51
C ARG A 117 4.43 -10.06 7.22
N LEU A 118 3.50 -10.83 6.67
CA LEU A 118 2.78 -10.54 5.44
C LEU A 118 1.55 -9.67 5.73
N TYR A 119 1.23 -8.71 4.85
CA TYR A 119 0.04 -7.87 4.92
C TYR A 119 -0.83 -8.05 3.68
N VAL A 120 -2.13 -8.32 3.89
CA VAL A 120 -3.14 -8.46 2.84
C VAL A 120 -4.38 -7.62 3.13
N GLU A 121 -5.03 -7.13 2.08
CA GLU A 121 -6.34 -6.47 2.17
C GLU A 121 -7.43 -7.47 1.76
N VAL A 122 -8.48 -7.61 2.56
CA VAL A 122 -9.65 -8.47 2.28
C VAL A 122 -10.51 -7.84 1.18
N ARG A 123 -10.96 -8.65 0.22
CA ARG A 123 -11.65 -8.18 -1.00
C ARG A 123 -12.99 -8.89 -1.20
N PRO A 124 -13.99 -8.20 -1.79
CA PRO A 124 -15.27 -8.81 -2.16
C PRO A 124 -15.10 -9.89 -3.23
N GLU A 125 -16.20 -10.60 -3.46
CA GLU A 125 -16.46 -11.45 -4.62
C GLU A 125 -16.10 -10.76 -5.95
N ALA A 126 -15.63 -11.56 -6.91
CA ALA A 126 -15.26 -11.11 -8.24
C ALA A 126 -15.66 -12.16 -9.28
N ASP A 127 -15.97 -11.70 -10.51
CA ASP A 127 -16.38 -12.56 -11.62
C ASP A 127 -15.25 -13.47 -12.14
N THR A 128 -14.00 -13.16 -11.83
CA THR A 128 -12.81 -13.97 -12.15
C THR A 128 -11.61 -13.57 -11.30
N PHE A 129 -10.74 -14.54 -11.03
CA PHE A 129 -9.46 -14.37 -10.35
C PHE A 129 -8.34 -14.78 -11.33
N PRO A 130 -7.62 -13.83 -11.95
CA PRO A 130 -6.64 -14.12 -13.00
C PRO A 130 -5.41 -14.87 -12.47
N GLY A 131 -5.17 -16.08 -12.96
CA GLY A 131 -4.02 -16.92 -12.60
C GLY A 131 -3.25 -17.43 -13.82
N GLY A 132 -2.64 -18.62 -13.71
CA GLY A 132 -1.77 -19.18 -14.74
C GLY A 132 -0.36 -18.57 -14.78
N TYR A 133 0.02 -17.82 -13.74
CA TYR A 133 1.32 -17.18 -13.60
C TYR A 133 2.25 -17.98 -12.70
N THR A 134 3.57 -17.95 -12.97
CA THR A 134 4.61 -18.48 -12.08
C THR A 134 5.56 -17.36 -11.65
N ARG A 135 5.74 -17.16 -10.34
CA ARG A 135 6.64 -16.17 -9.74
C ARG A 135 7.26 -16.73 -8.47
N ASN A 136 8.56 -16.48 -8.25
CA ASN A 136 9.30 -16.89 -7.05
C ASN A 136 9.15 -18.40 -6.73
N ALA A 137 9.21 -19.23 -7.77
CA ALA A 137 8.94 -20.68 -7.76
C ALA A 137 7.50 -21.12 -7.39
N VAL A 138 6.58 -20.20 -7.09
CA VAL A 138 5.16 -20.49 -6.88
C VAL A 138 4.41 -20.35 -8.21
N SER A 139 3.55 -21.32 -8.51
CA SER A 139 2.60 -21.24 -9.64
C SER A 139 1.19 -20.98 -9.14
N THR A 140 0.41 -20.27 -9.94
CA THR A 140 -0.99 -19.91 -9.68
C THR A 140 -1.91 -20.53 -10.71
N VAL A 141 -3.16 -20.79 -10.31
CA VAL A 141 -4.22 -21.32 -11.18
C VAL A 141 -5.30 -20.27 -11.32
N ASP A 142 -5.82 -20.04 -12.53
CA ASP A 142 -6.96 -19.14 -12.74
C ASP A 142 -8.24 -19.71 -12.14
N TRP A 143 -9.15 -18.82 -11.71
CA TRP A 143 -10.42 -19.23 -11.11
C TRP A 143 -11.59 -18.40 -11.68
N PRO A 144 -12.77 -19.02 -11.90
CA PRO A 144 -13.98 -18.31 -12.30
C PRO A 144 -14.57 -17.51 -11.13
N SER A 145 -15.78 -16.99 -11.32
CA SER A 145 -16.57 -16.29 -10.30
C SER A 145 -16.63 -17.07 -8.98
N TYR A 146 -16.29 -16.42 -7.86
CA TYR A 146 -16.31 -17.04 -6.54
C TYR A 146 -16.95 -16.16 -5.48
N GLU A 147 -18.02 -16.69 -4.88
CA GLU A 147 -18.79 -16.08 -3.78
C GLU A 147 -17.98 -15.89 -2.49
N GLY A 148 -16.79 -16.49 -2.40
CA GLY A 148 -15.93 -16.34 -1.23
C GLY A 148 -15.23 -14.99 -1.11
N GLY A 149 -15.12 -14.24 -2.21
CA GLY A 149 -14.24 -13.09 -2.24
C GLY A 149 -12.78 -13.48 -2.30
N GLY A 150 -11.92 -12.60 -1.79
CA GLY A 150 -10.50 -12.69 -2.04
C GLY A 150 -9.62 -11.86 -1.14
N PHE A 151 -8.36 -11.74 -1.56
CA PHE A 151 -7.41 -10.78 -0.99
C PHE A 151 -6.41 -10.29 -2.04
N VAL A 152 -5.78 -9.16 -1.76
CA VAL A 152 -4.60 -8.67 -2.51
C VAL A 152 -3.41 -8.52 -1.56
N VAL A 153 -2.20 -8.81 -2.07
CA VAL A 153 -0.98 -8.72 -1.26
C VAL A 153 -0.43 -7.30 -1.26
N LEU A 154 -0.42 -6.65 -0.10
CA LEU A 154 0.08 -5.28 0.06
C LEU A 154 1.61 -5.24 0.17
N GLY A 155 2.21 -6.23 0.86
CA GLY A 155 3.64 -6.33 1.09
C GLY A 155 3.98 -7.01 2.42
N ALA A 156 5.21 -6.79 2.90
CA ALA A 156 5.69 -7.26 4.20
C ALA A 156 6.32 -6.11 5.00
N ARG A 157 6.58 -6.33 6.30
CA ARG A 157 7.33 -5.43 7.19
C ARG A 157 8.21 -6.24 8.15
#